data_AF-A0A0N5BIL2-F1
#
_entry.id   AF-A0A0N5BIL2-F1
#
_cell.length_a   1.000
_cell.length_b   1.000
_cell.length_c   1.000
_cell.angle_alpha   90.00
_cell.angle_beta   90.00
_cell.angle_gamma   90.00
#
_symmetry.space_group_name_H-M   'P 1'
#
loop_
_entity.id
_entity.type
_entity.pdbx_description
1 polymer ?
#
loop_
_entity_poly.entity_id
_entity_poly.type
_entity_poly.pdbx_seq_one_letter_code
_entity_poly.pdbx_strand_id
1 'polypeptide(L)'
;MGLCKCPKRKVTTLFCYEHRVNVCEYCMIDNHKSCVVQTYLDWLSDSGYDSFCILCNQSFTERDTIRLKCLHLFHKDCLHAREANSASELGLRLNFLLSL
;
A
#
# COMPACT_ATOMS: atom_id res chain seq x y z
N MET A 1 13.83 -10.20 12.17
CA MET A 1 12.63 -11.01 12.52
C MET A 1 12.25 -10.65 13.94
N GLY A 2 10.96 -10.37 14.22
CA GLY A 2 10.51 -9.94 15.55
C GLY A 2 9.10 -10.42 15.87
N LEU A 3 8.67 -10.23 17.11
CA LEU A 3 7.30 -10.55 17.54
C LEU A 3 6.41 -9.31 17.44
N CYS A 4 5.23 -9.48 16.85
CA CYS A 4 4.21 -8.43 16.91
C CYS A 4 3.77 -8.20 18.36
N LYS A 5 3.55 -6.93 18.73
CA LYS A 5 3.14 -6.54 20.08
C LYS A 5 1.68 -6.86 20.43
N CYS A 6 0.90 -7.35 19.47
CA CYS A 6 -0.49 -7.72 19.70
C CYS A 6 -0.61 -8.99 20.56
N PRO A 7 -1.79 -9.28 21.15
CA PRO A 7 -2.00 -10.46 21.99
C PRO A 7 -1.64 -11.79 21.31
N LYS A 8 -1.73 -11.85 19.97
CA LYS A 8 -1.41 -13.05 19.18
C LYS A 8 0.10 -13.36 19.16
N ARG A 9 0.97 -12.38 19.46
CA ARG A 9 2.44 -12.51 19.51
C ARG A 9 3.05 -13.29 18.34
N LYS A 10 2.56 -13.07 17.13
CA LYS A 10 3.05 -13.76 15.93
C LYS A 10 4.46 -13.29 15.57
N VAL A 11 5.32 -14.22 15.18
CA VAL A 11 6.59 -13.91 14.53
C VAL A 11 6.30 -13.27 13.18
N THR A 12 6.99 -12.17 12.88
CA THR A 12 6.81 -11.41 11.66
C THR A 12 8.14 -10.78 11.22
N THR A 13 8.25 -10.52 9.93
CA THR A 13 9.32 -9.71 9.34
C THR A 13 8.85 -8.29 9.03
N LEU A 14 7.55 -8.00 9.19
CA LEU A 14 6.94 -6.73 8.84
C LEU A 14 7.04 -5.73 10.00
N PHE A 15 7.23 -4.46 9.65
CA PHE A 15 7.48 -3.37 10.57
C PHE A 15 6.75 -2.11 10.13
N CYS A 16 5.99 -1.49 11.04
CA CYS A 16 5.34 -0.21 10.80
C CYS A 16 6.33 0.92 11.05
N TYR A 17 6.56 1.75 10.02
CA TYR A 17 7.55 2.83 10.08
C TYR A 17 7.06 4.00 10.94
N GLU A 18 5.75 4.29 10.90
CA GLU A 18 5.12 5.34 11.71
C GLU A 18 5.19 5.03 13.21
N HIS A 19 4.77 3.83 13.60
CA HIS A 19 4.65 3.43 15.00
C HIS A 19 5.92 2.78 15.56
N ARG A 20 6.88 2.43 14.70
CA ARG A 20 8.15 1.76 15.03
C ARG A 20 7.95 0.46 15.81
N VAL A 21 7.06 -0.40 15.29
CA VAL A 21 6.72 -1.70 15.89
C VAL A 21 6.64 -2.80 14.84
N ASN A 22 6.97 -4.04 15.25
CA ASN A 22 6.71 -5.23 14.44
C ASN A 22 5.19 -5.47 14.34
N VAL A 23 4.71 -5.77 13.13
CA VAL A 23 3.28 -5.91 12.82
C VAL A 23 3.01 -7.28 12.18
N CYS A 24 2.04 -8.04 12.70
CA CYS A 24 1.59 -9.27 12.04
C CYS A 24 0.55 -8.97 10.97
N GLU A 25 0.24 -9.97 10.14
CA GLU A 25 -0.72 -9.89 9.04
C GLU A 25 -2.11 -9.40 9.47
N TYR A 26 -2.55 -9.73 10.69
CA TYR A 26 -3.84 -9.27 11.24
C TYR A 26 -3.78 -7.78 11.59
N CYS A 27 -2.78 -7.38 12.38
CA CYS A 27 -2.64 -5.98 12.80
C CYS A 27 -2.36 -5.05 11.62
N MET A 28 -1.73 -5.56 10.56
CA MET A 28 -1.51 -4.85 9.30
C MET A 28 -2.83 -4.39 8.66
N ILE A 29 -3.90 -5.19 8.79
CA ILE A 29 -5.21 -4.93 8.20
C ILE A 29 -6.10 -4.13 9.17
N ASP A 30 -6.09 -4.48 10.45
CA ASP A 30 -7.03 -3.90 11.41
C ASP A 30 -6.54 -2.55 11.96
N ASN A 31 -5.34 -2.53 12.54
CA ASN A 31 -4.85 -1.40 13.33
C ASN A 31 -3.85 -0.52 12.57
N HIS A 32 -3.30 -1.04 11.46
CA HIS A 32 -2.30 -0.37 10.64
C HIS A 32 -2.72 -0.28 9.17
N LYS A 33 -4.03 -0.13 8.92
CA LYS A 33 -4.62 -0.11 7.56
C LYS A 33 -4.03 0.97 6.65
N SER A 34 -3.74 2.14 7.20
CA SER A 34 -3.23 3.32 6.50
C SER A 34 -1.74 3.60 6.78
N CYS A 35 -1.09 2.77 7.58
CA CYS A 35 0.31 2.98 7.96
C CYS A 35 1.28 2.46 6.91
N VAL A 36 2.41 3.14 6.70
CA VAL A 36 3.52 2.56 5.92
C VAL A 36 4.13 1.38 6.69
N VAL A 37 4.05 0.20 6.09
CA VAL A 37 4.57 -1.06 6.65
C VAL A 37 5.41 -1.74 5.59
N GLN A 38 6.70 -1.94 5.88
CA GLN A 38 7.66 -2.67 5.03
C GLN A 38 8.38 -3.74 5.86
N THR A 39 9.44 -4.35 5.34
CA THR A 39 10.21 -5.30 6.12
C THR A 39 11.07 -4.58 7.17
N TYR A 40 11.35 -5.26 8.28
CA TYR A 40 12.23 -4.74 9.31
C TYR A 40 13.68 -4.54 8.82
N LEU A 41 14.12 -5.36 7.86
CA LEU A 41 15.46 -5.21 7.26
C LEU A 41 15.53 -3.94 6.41
N ASP A 42 14.49 -3.64 5.63
CA ASP A 42 14.39 -2.38 4.89
C ASP A 42 14.45 -1.20 5.86
N TRP A 43 13.72 -1.26 6.99
CA TRP A 43 13.71 -0.19 7.98
C TRP A 43 15.09 0.05 8.62
N LEU A 44 15.84 -1.02 8.89
CA LEU A 44 17.21 -0.92 9.40
C LEU A 44 18.18 -0.32 8.37
N SER A 45 17.91 -0.55 7.09
CA SER A 45 18.76 -0.07 5.99
C SER A 45 18.45 1.38 5.65
N ASP A 46 17.16 1.72 5.56
CA ASP A 46 16.63 3.07 5.38
C ASP A 46 15.31 3.22 6.14
N SER A 47 15.31 4.14 7.10
CA SER A 47 14.15 4.42 7.95
C SER A 47 13.25 5.52 7.41
N GLY A 48 13.62 6.15 6.28
CA GLY A 48 12.81 7.13 5.58
C GLY A 48 11.54 6.50 5.00
N TYR A 49 10.45 7.26 5.02
CA TYR A 49 9.18 6.86 4.40
C TYR A 49 8.30 8.05 4.05
N ASP A 50 7.47 7.84 3.03
CA ASP A 50 6.46 8.78 2.56
C ASP A 50 5.06 8.28 2.91
N SER A 51 4.28 9.10 3.61
CA SER A 51 2.91 8.78 4.06
C SER A 51 1.84 9.38 3.14
N PHE A 52 2.12 9.43 1.84
CA PHE A 52 1.19 9.95 0.83
C PHE A 52 0.98 8.97 -0.32
N CYS A 53 -0.19 9.08 -0.96
CA CYS A 53 -0.50 8.31 -2.15
C CYS A 53 0.25 8.88 -3.38
N ILE A 54 1.09 8.07 -4.03
CA ILE A 54 1.88 8.50 -5.20
C ILE A 54 1.04 8.91 -6.42
N LEU A 55 -0.25 8.56 -6.47
CA LEU A 55 -1.14 8.89 -7.59
C LEU A 55 -1.75 10.29 -7.48
N CYS A 56 -1.91 10.81 -6.26
CA CYS A 56 -2.54 12.12 -6.03
C CYS A 56 -1.73 13.04 -5.10
N ASN A 57 -0.60 12.56 -4.56
CA ASN A 57 0.31 13.26 -3.67
C ASN A 57 -0.37 13.83 -2.39
N GLN A 58 -1.35 13.11 -1.85
CA GLN A 58 -2.07 13.48 -0.62
C GLN A 58 -1.92 12.39 0.45
N SER A 59 -2.00 12.80 1.72
CA SER A 59 -1.86 11.92 2.90
C SER A 59 -2.90 10.80 2.93
N PHE A 60 -2.51 9.65 3.51
CA PHE A 60 -3.38 8.48 3.74
C PHE A 60 -4.37 8.63 4.90
N THR A 61 -4.36 9.74 5.64
CA THR A 61 -5.19 9.93 6.85
C THR A 61 -6.66 10.21 6.56
N GLU A 62 -7.00 10.69 5.37
CA GLU A 62 -8.31 11.29 5.08
C GLU A 62 -9.25 10.38 4.28
N ARG A 63 -8.71 9.34 3.64
CA ARG A 63 -9.44 8.53 2.65
C ARG A 63 -9.15 7.06 2.80
N ASP A 64 -10.03 6.24 2.25
CA ASP A 64 -9.85 4.79 2.26
C ASP A 64 -8.62 4.38 1.47
N THR A 65 -7.77 3.58 2.13
CA THR A 65 -6.55 3.06 1.55
C THR A 65 -6.69 1.59 1.14
N ILE A 66 -5.95 1.22 0.12
CA ILE A 66 -5.74 -0.17 -0.30
C ILE A 66 -4.24 -0.45 -0.31
N ARG A 67 -3.86 -1.58 0.30
CA ARG A 67 -2.48 -2.08 0.30
C ARG A 67 -2.38 -3.24 -0.68
N LEU A 68 -1.41 -3.18 -1.59
CA LEU A 68 -1.13 -4.27 -2.53
C LEU A 68 -0.25 -5.35 -1.88
N LYS A 69 -0.09 -6.50 -2.53
CA LYS A 69 0.80 -7.58 -2.05
C LYS A 69 2.26 -7.15 -1.94
N CYS A 70 2.68 -6.17 -2.73
CA CYS A 70 3.99 -5.52 -2.64
C CYS A 70 4.10 -4.49 -1.50
N LEU A 71 3.10 -4.43 -0.61
CA LEU A 71 3.00 -3.58 0.58
C LEU A 71 2.83 -2.07 0.33
N HIS A 72 2.92 -1.61 -0.92
CA HIS A 72 2.60 -0.23 -1.28
C HIS A 72 1.14 0.12 -1.00
N LEU A 73 0.94 1.34 -0.50
CA LEU A 73 -0.35 1.92 -0.14
C LEU A 73 -0.81 2.93 -1.19
N PHE A 74 -2.11 2.88 -1.48
CA PHE A 74 -2.78 3.79 -2.40
C PHE A 74 -4.13 4.20 -1.80
N HIS A 75 -4.66 5.35 -2.22
CA HIS A 75 -6.09 5.57 -2.06
C HIS A 75 -6.84 4.63 -3.00
N LYS A 76 -7.90 4.02 -2.47
CA LYS A 76 -8.73 3.07 -3.21
C LYS A 76 -9.27 3.69 -4.51
N ASP A 77 -9.81 4.90 -4.41
CA ASP A 77 -10.37 5.62 -5.56
C ASP A 77 -9.30 6.00 -6.60
N CYS A 78 -8.10 6.37 -6.14
CA CYS A 78 -7.00 6.69 -7.05
C CYS A 78 -6.56 5.48 -7.85
N LEU A 79 -6.50 4.30 -7.21
CA LEU A 79 -6.15 3.06 -7.90
C LEU A 79 -7.24 2.68 -8.93
N HIS A 80 -8.51 2.71 -8.54
CA HIS A 80 -9.62 2.42 -9.46
C HIS A 80 -9.69 3.39 -10.64
N ALA A 81 -9.47 4.69 -10.42
CA ALA A 81 -9.41 5.67 -11.49
C ALA A 81 -8.27 5.37 -12.48
N ARG A 82 -7.12 4.90 -11.99
CA ARG A 82 -5.99 4.51 -12.83
C ARG A 82 -6.29 3.26 -13.68
N GLU A 83 -6.94 2.26 -13.09
CA GLU A 83 -7.38 1.05 -13.79
C GLU A 83 -8.39 1.39 -14.90
N ALA A 84 -9.39 2.20 -14.61
CA ALA A 84 -10.39 2.64 -15.59
C ALA A 84 -9.77 3.38 -16.79
N ASN A 85 -8.76 4.23 -16.53
CA ASN A 85 -8.02 4.93 -17.59
C ASN A 85 -7.16 3.99 -18.44
N SER A 86 -6.59 2.93 -17.86
CA SER A 86 -5.84 1.93 -18.64
C SER A 86 -6.75 1.07 -19.54
N ALA A 87 -8.00 0.84 -19.12
CA ALA A 87 -8.99 0.13 -19.92
C ALA A 87 -9.51 0.95 -21.10
N SER A 88 -9.66 2.27 -20.95
CA SER A 88 -10.08 3.16 -22.03
C SER A 88 -9.00 3.32 -23.12
N GLU A 89 -7.71 3.25 -22.75
CA GLU A 89 -6.60 3.19 -23.72
C GLU A 89 -6.63 1.92 -24.57
N LEU A 90 -6.95 0.75 -24.01
CA LEU A 90 -7.15 -0.48 -24.79
C LEU A 90 -8.39 -0.42 -25.69
N GLY A 91 -9.48 0.21 -25.22
CA GLY A 91 -10.67 0.45 -26.04
C GLY A 91 -10.42 1.38 -27.23
N LEU A 92 -9.64 2.45 -27.03
CA LEU A 92 -9.22 3.37 -28.11
C LEU A 92 -8.27 2.69 -29.11
N ARG A 93 -7.36 1.82 -28.65
CA ARG A 93 -6.47 1.05 -29.55
C ARG A 93 -7.21 0.00 -30.39
N LEU A 94 -8.22 -0.67 -29.83
CA LEU A 94 -9.06 -1.61 -30.59
C LEU A 94 -9.94 -0.91 -31.63
N ASN A 95 -10.51 0.26 -31.28
CA ASN A 95 -11.30 1.04 -32.23
C ASN A 95 -10.46 1.57 -33.40
N PHE A 96 -9.19 1.96 -33.17
CA PHE A 96 -8.30 2.42 -34.24
C PHE A 96 -7.85 1.28 -35.18
N LEU A 97 -7.72 0.05 -34.69
CA LEU A 97 -7.34 -1.13 -35.48
C LEU A 97 -8.51 -1.72 -36.29
N LEU A 98 -9.76 -1.45 -35.92
CA LEU A 98 -10.96 -1.89 -36.66
C LEU A 98 -11.46 -0.87 -37.69
N SER A 99 -10.81 0.30 -37.76
CA SER A 99 -11.09 1.37 -38.73
C SER A 99 -10.03 1.51 -39.84
N LEU A 100 -9.09 0.55 -39.93
CA LEU A 100 -8.11 0.37 -41.02
C LEU A 100 -8.34 -0.99 -41.68
#